data_AF-A0A1L9B8Q2-F1
#
_entry.id   AF-A0A1L9B8Q2-F1
#
_cell.length_a   1.000
_cell.length_b   1.000
_cell.length_c   1.000
_cell.angle_alpha   90.00
_cell.angle_beta   90.00
_cell.angle_gamma   90.00
#
_symmetry.space_group_name_H-M   'P 1'
#
loop_
_entity.id
_entity.type
_entity.pdbx_description
1 polymer ?
#
loop_
_entity_poly.entity_id
_entity_poly.type
_entity_poly.pdbx_seq_one_letter_code
_entity_poly.pdbx_strand_id
1 'polypeptide(L)'
;MLPLFLSLLLWVPRVGLAAQDAPLPSTRLTLSGPLADPESSPDSGQSWHEEPERYRAPLGLRLLTEVGAGAVTAVGGLLAGGLLGTLVCIPTGLGDTAYLGCLGAALVGGVLGLAEGYALGVWWGGESVGGDGSLLATLLGGTLGAALSFALLFAAQGVDAGLYYTAPLPFIVGSHLGYEFSQRPSPEASSGIQPVVSFSSRGALLGLGGRF
;
A
#
# COMPACT_ATOMS: atom_id res chain seq x y z
N MET A 1 -15.01 -27.19 -14.04
CA MET A 1 -13.98 -26.27 -13.46
C MET A 1 -13.44 -25.25 -14.46
N LEU A 2 -13.33 -25.57 -15.77
CA LEU A 2 -12.91 -24.63 -16.82
C LEU A 2 -13.69 -23.28 -16.89
N PRO A 3 -15.03 -23.21 -16.74
CA PRO A 3 -15.75 -21.94 -16.90
C PRO A 3 -15.50 -20.95 -15.76
N LEU A 4 -15.17 -21.45 -14.55
CA LEU A 4 -14.87 -20.63 -13.38
C LEU A 4 -13.48 -20.00 -13.47
N PHE A 5 -12.53 -20.70 -14.11
CA PHE A 5 -11.20 -20.18 -14.41
C PHE A 5 -11.26 -19.10 -15.50
N LEU A 6 -12.15 -19.27 -16.49
CA LEU A 6 -12.34 -18.32 -17.59
C LEU A 6 -13.06 -17.04 -17.14
N SER A 7 -13.99 -17.13 -16.17
CA SER A 7 -14.61 -15.94 -15.55
C SER A 7 -13.65 -15.19 -14.63
N LEU A 8 -12.72 -15.89 -13.95
CA LEU A 8 -11.63 -15.26 -13.19
C LEU A 8 -10.63 -14.51 -14.09
N LEU A 9 -10.31 -15.07 -15.26
CA LEU A 9 -9.48 -14.41 -16.28
C LEU A 9 -10.14 -13.17 -16.91
N LEU A 10 -11.48 -13.10 -16.93
CA LEU A 10 -12.23 -11.92 -17.37
C LEU A 10 -12.33 -10.81 -16.30
N TRP A 11 -12.08 -11.16 -15.03
CA TRP A 11 -11.99 -10.22 -13.90
C TRP A 11 -10.58 -9.73 -13.61
N VAL A 12 -9.57 -10.29 -14.27
CA VAL A 12 -8.26 -9.63 -14.35
C VAL A 12 -8.51 -8.34 -15.12
N PRO A 13 -8.42 -7.15 -14.48
CA PRO A 13 -8.57 -5.91 -15.21
C PRO A 13 -7.56 -5.96 -16.35
N ARG A 14 -8.04 -5.81 -17.58
CA ARG A 14 -7.16 -5.48 -18.69
C ARG A 14 -6.52 -4.16 -18.32
N VAL A 15 -5.36 -4.22 -17.67
CA VAL A 15 -4.49 -3.10 -17.38
C VAL A 15 -3.93 -2.69 -18.74
N GLY A 16 -4.74 -1.88 -19.42
CA GLY A 16 -4.59 -1.55 -20.81
C GLY A 16 -4.85 -0.06 -20.99
N LEU A 17 -3.75 0.70 -20.88
CA LEU A 17 -3.41 1.80 -21.78
C LEU A 17 -4.32 3.04 -21.72
N ALA A 18 -4.24 3.82 -20.64
CA ALA A 18 -4.61 5.25 -20.69
C ALA A 18 -3.97 6.04 -19.54
N ALA A 19 -2.63 6.08 -19.49
CA ALA A 19 -1.91 7.16 -18.83
C ALA A 19 -0.51 7.23 -19.45
N GLN A 20 -0.46 7.55 -20.75
CA GLN A 20 0.71 8.23 -21.30
C GLN A 20 0.69 9.66 -20.73
N ASP A 21 1.05 9.81 -19.46
CA ASP A 21 1.63 11.06 -19.01
C ASP A 21 3.04 11.08 -19.57
N ALA A 22 3.14 11.38 -20.87
CA ALA A 22 4.39 11.75 -21.48
C ALA A 22 4.96 12.90 -20.64
N PRO A 23 6.16 12.77 -20.06
CA PRO A 23 6.79 13.90 -19.42
C PRO A 23 6.94 14.98 -20.48
N LEU A 24 6.25 16.11 -20.28
CA LEU A 24 6.50 17.31 -21.07
C LEU A 24 8.01 17.57 -21.00
N PRO A 25 8.73 17.65 -22.13
CA PRO A 25 10.15 17.94 -22.12
C PRO A 25 10.32 19.29 -21.45
N SER A 26 10.79 19.28 -20.21
CA SER A 26 11.26 20.45 -19.50
C SER A 26 12.42 20.99 -20.33
N THR A 27 12.08 21.97 -21.17
CA THR A 27 13.02 22.67 -22.00
C THR A 27 13.83 23.55 -21.04
N ARG A 28 14.81 22.95 -20.36
CA ARG A 28 15.87 23.70 -19.69
C ARG A 28 16.58 24.45 -20.80
N LEU A 29 16.27 25.74 -20.91
CA LEU A 29 17.12 26.72 -21.54
C LEU A 29 18.43 26.74 -20.74
N THR A 30 19.34 25.83 -21.07
CA THR A 30 20.75 25.95 -20.73
C THR A 30 21.27 27.15 -21.49
N LEU A 31 21.29 28.29 -20.81
CA LEU A 31 22.00 29.48 -21.25
C LEU A 31 23.50 29.14 -21.18
N SER A 32 24.04 28.60 -22.28
CA SER A 32 25.46 28.35 -22.46
C SER A 32 26.21 29.68 -22.54
N GLY A 33 26.60 30.22 -21.38
CA GLY A 33 27.60 31.28 -21.29
C GLY A 33 28.99 30.65 -21.18
N PRO A 34 29.95 30.98 -22.09
CA PRO A 34 31.31 30.49 -21.98
C PRO A 34 32.10 31.47 -21.10
N LEU A 35 32.49 31.09 -19.87
CA LEU A 35 33.54 31.82 -19.17
C LEU A 35 34.23 31.00 -18.08
N ALA A 36 35.44 30.58 -18.45
CA ALA A 36 36.68 30.44 -17.68
C ALA A 36 36.72 29.46 -16.50
N ASP A 37 37.48 28.39 -16.72
CA ASP A 37 38.06 27.50 -15.71
C ASP A 37 38.91 28.25 -14.68
N PRO A 38 38.84 27.81 -13.41
CA PRO A 38 40.08 27.55 -12.71
C PRO A 38 40.10 26.20 -11.99
N GLU A 39 41.22 25.51 -12.21
CA GLU A 39 41.94 24.66 -11.27
C GLU A 39 41.25 23.40 -10.75
N SER A 40 41.62 22.29 -11.39
CA SER A 40 41.48 20.91 -10.95
C SER A 40 42.07 20.70 -9.54
N SER A 41 41.19 20.65 -8.54
CA SER A 41 41.49 20.06 -7.23
C SER A 41 41.40 18.53 -7.34
N PRO A 42 42.29 17.76 -6.68
CA PRO A 42 42.25 16.30 -6.73
C PRO A 42 41.02 15.80 -5.98
N ASP A 43 40.01 15.43 -6.76
CA ASP A 43 38.71 14.93 -6.35
C ASP A 43 38.88 13.59 -5.60
N SER A 44 38.79 13.66 -4.28
CA SER A 44 38.94 12.54 -3.37
C SER A 44 37.69 11.66 -3.42
N GLY A 45 37.63 10.75 -4.39
CA GLY A 45 37.21 9.35 -4.22
C GLY A 45 35.92 9.03 -3.47
N GLN A 46 34.97 9.94 -3.35
CA GLN A 46 33.59 9.60 -2.98
C GLN A 46 32.88 9.25 -4.28
N SER A 47 33.03 8.00 -4.69
CA SER A 47 32.05 7.39 -5.60
C SER A 47 30.73 7.41 -4.85
N TRP A 48 30.00 8.52 -4.99
CA TRP A 48 28.58 8.58 -4.68
C TRP A 48 27.96 7.47 -5.50
N HIS A 49 27.75 6.32 -4.87
CA HIS A 49 26.75 5.39 -5.36
C HIS A 49 25.46 6.17 -5.23
N GLU A 50 25.10 6.88 -6.31
CA GLU A 50 23.75 7.34 -6.54
C GLU A 50 22.90 6.07 -6.39
N GLU A 51 22.31 5.90 -5.20
CA GLU A 51 21.28 4.90 -5.01
C GLU A 51 20.27 5.20 -6.11
N PRO A 52 20.00 4.23 -7.01
CA PRO A 52 19.12 4.47 -8.13
C PRO A 52 17.82 5.03 -7.57
N GLU A 53 17.46 6.25 -8.00
CA GLU A 53 16.21 6.92 -7.60
C GLU A 53 15.10 5.88 -7.75
N ARG A 54 14.57 5.41 -6.62
CA ARG A 54 13.55 4.37 -6.63
C ARG A 54 12.33 4.97 -7.29
N TYR A 55 12.05 4.52 -8.51
CA TYR A 55 10.87 4.93 -9.25
C TYR A 55 9.63 4.70 -8.39
N ARG A 56 8.91 5.77 -8.05
CA ARG A 56 7.67 5.72 -7.28
C ARG A 56 6.51 6.02 -8.21
N ALA A 57 5.56 5.08 -8.26
CA ALA A 57 4.36 5.25 -9.05
C ALA A 57 3.50 6.44 -8.55
N PRO A 58 2.72 7.08 -9.45
CA PRO A 58 1.75 8.09 -9.03
C PRO A 58 0.70 7.49 -8.08
N LEU A 59 0.21 8.31 -7.15
CA LEU A 59 -0.68 7.88 -6.06
C LEU A 59 -1.91 7.10 -6.54
N GLY A 60 -2.52 7.49 -7.66
CA GLY A 60 -3.66 6.78 -8.23
C GLY A 60 -3.33 5.37 -8.70
N LEU A 61 -2.18 5.18 -9.36
CA LEU A 61 -1.72 3.85 -9.79
C LEU A 61 -1.41 2.99 -8.56
N ARG A 62 -0.78 3.58 -7.55
CA ARG A 62 -0.43 2.89 -6.30
C ARG A 62 -1.67 2.39 -5.56
N LEU A 63 -2.65 3.26 -5.33
CA LEU A 63 -3.91 2.86 -4.69
C LEU A 63 -4.63 1.76 -5.48
N LEU A 64 -4.61 1.84 -6.82
CA LEU A 64 -5.21 0.83 -7.67
C LEU A 64 -4.49 -0.52 -7.55
N THR A 65 -3.15 -0.52 -7.50
CA THR A 65 -2.37 -1.76 -7.29
C THR A 65 -2.56 -2.32 -5.89
N GLU A 66 -2.60 -1.49 -4.85
CA GLU A 66 -2.84 -1.92 -3.46
C GLU A 66 -4.22 -2.55 -3.29
N VAL A 67 -5.27 -1.89 -3.80
CA VAL A 67 -6.65 -2.41 -3.75
C VAL A 67 -6.80 -3.67 -4.60
N GLY A 68 -6.21 -3.68 -5.80
CA GLY A 68 -6.26 -4.84 -6.71
C GLY A 68 -5.54 -6.06 -6.14
N ALA A 69 -4.31 -5.88 -5.67
CA ALA A 69 -3.52 -6.92 -5.01
C ALA A 69 -4.21 -7.40 -3.71
N GLY A 70 -4.73 -6.46 -2.92
CA GLY A 70 -5.59 -6.71 -1.76
C GLY A 70 -6.76 -7.64 -2.08
N ALA A 71 -7.57 -7.29 -3.08
CA ALA A 71 -8.75 -8.07 -3.46
C ALA A 71 -8.39 -9.49 -3.95
N VAL A 72 -7.38 -9.62 -4.82
CA VAL A 72 -6.95 -10.93 -5.35
C VAL A 72 -6.43 -11.82 -4.23
N THR A 73 -5.57 -11.27 -3.36
CA THR A 73 -4.98 -12.02 -2.24
C THR A 73 -6.04 -12.38 -1.20
N ALA A 74 -7.03 -11.51 -0.97
CA ALA A 74 -8.16 -11.77 -0.08
C ALA A 74 -9.05 -12.93 -0.58
N VAL A 75 -9.29 -13.06 -1.88
CA VAL A 75 -10.01 -14.22 -2.45
C VAL A 75 -9.23 -15.52 -2.22
N GLY A 76 -7.92 -15.50 -2.47
CA GLY A 76 -7.05 -16.64 -2.18
C GLY A 76 -7.05 -17.01 -0.70
N GLY A 77 -6.95 -16.00 0.16
CA GLY A 77 -7.01 -16.14 1.61
C GLY A 77 -8.35 -16.68 2.11
N LEU A 78 -9.47 -16.26 1.54
CA LEU A 78 -10.80 -16.81 1.86
C LEU A 78 -10.87 -18.32 1.60
N LEU A 79 -10.40 -18.75 0.43
CA LEU A 79 -10.39 -20.17 0.06
C LEU A 79 -9.45 -20.98 0.95
N ALA A 80 -8.23 -20.49 1.16
CA ALA A 80 -7.21 -21.16 1.98
C ALA A 80 -7.65 -21.25 3.45
N GLY A 81 -8.13 -20.14 4.01
CA GLY A 81 -8.63 -20.05 5.37
C GLY A 81 -9.87 -20.92 5.59
N GLY A 82 -10.80 -20.95 4.63
CA GLY A 82 -11.98 -21.81 4.72
C GLY A 82 -11.64 -23.31 4.67
N LEU A 83 -10.67 -23.68 3.85
CA LEU A 83 -10.14 -25.04 3.82
C LEU A 83 -9.46 -25.40 5.15
N LEU A 84 -8.61 -24.53 5.68
CA LEU A 84 -7.95 -24.73 6.98
C LEU A 84 -8.97 -24.84 8.13
N GLY A 85 -10.00 -24.00 8.15
CA GLY A 85 -11.07 -24.09 9.13
C GLY A 85 -11.81 -25.43 9.08
N THR A 86 -12.05 -25.95 7.87
CA THR A 86 -12.63 -27.28 7.69
C THR A 86 -11.69 -28.38 8.19
N LEU A 87 -10.41 -28.30 7.85
CA LEU A 87 -9.39 -29.27 8.27
C LEU A 87 -9.18 -29.29 9.78
N VAL A 88 -9.33 -28.17 10.47
CA VAL A 88 -9.27 -28.10 11.94
C VAL A 88 -10.53 -28.68 12.58
N CYS A 89 -11.69 -28.51 11.96
CA CYS A 89 -12.97 -29.01 12.49
C CYS A 89 -13.07 -30.53 12.52
N ILE A 90 -12.62 -31.21 11.44
CA ILE A 90 -12.72 -32.68 11.30
C ILE A 90 -12.11 -33.45 12.49
N PRO A 91 -10.85 -33.20 12.90
CA PRO A 91 -10.22 -33.95 13.99
C PRO A 91 -10.68 -33.51 15.38
N THR A 92 -11.19 -32.28 15.52
CA THR A 92 -11.56 -31.71 16.83
C THR A 92 -12.99 -32.02 17.24
N GLY A 93 -13.84 -32.45 16.29
CA GLY A 93 -15.26 -32.70 16.57
C GLY A 93 -16.03 -31.42 16.92
N LEU A 94 -15.51 -30.24 16.55
CA LEU A 94 -16.16 -28.94 16.79
C LEU A 94 -17.44 -28.73 15.97
N GLY A 95 -17.77 -29.64 15.05
CA GLY A 95 -18.96 -29.58 14.23
C GLY A 95 -20.10 -30.44 14.78
N ASP A 96 -21.32 -29.93 14.70
CA ASP A 96 -22.53 -30.72 14.99
C ASP A 96 -22.69 -31.84 13.95
N THR A 97 -23.38 -32.93 14.30
CA THR A 97 -23.53 -34.15 13.46
C THR A 97 -24.30 -33.93 12.15
N ALA A 98 -24.81 -32.71 11.92
CA ALA A 98 -25.47 -32.32 10.69
C ALA A 98 -24.48 -32.15 9.52
N TYR A 99 -24.99 -32.26 8.29
CA TYR A 99 -24.24 -32.14 7.03
C TYR A 99 -23.47 -30.81 6.86
N LEU A 100 -23.71 -29.83 7.74
CA LEU A 100 -23.06 -28.51 7.80
C LEU A 100 -22.20 -28.31 9.05
N GLY A 101 -21.87 -29.38 9.80
CA GLY A 101 -21.17 -29.30 11.08
C GLY A 101 -19.90 -28.46 11.05
N CYS A 102 -19.11 -28.57 9.97
CA CYS A 102 -17.87 -27.79 9.82
C CYS A 102 -18.03 -26.49 9.04
N LEU A 103 -19.24 -26.11 8.61
CA LEU A 103 -19.47 -24.86 7.87
C LEU A 103 -19.10 -23.64 8.72
N GLY A 104 -19.39 -23.66 10.02
CA GLY A 104 -19.03 -22.56 10.93
C GLY A 104 -17.52 -22.34 11.00
N ALA A 105 -16.74 -23.40 11.20
CA ALA A 105 -15.28 -23.33 11.23
C ALA A 105 -14.71 -22.88 9.87
N ALA A 106 -15.29 -23.38 8.76
CA ALA A 106 -14.91 -22.95 7.41
C ALA A 106 -15.21 -21.46 7.18
N LEU A 107 -16.35 -20.94 7.63
CA LEU A 107 -16.69 -19.52 7.50
C LEU A 107 -15.76 -18.64 8.33
N VAL A 108 -15.51 -19.02 9.59
CA VAL A 108 -14.57 -18.29 10.47
C VAL A 108 -13.17 -18.27 9.85
N GLY A 109 -12.66 -19.43 9.44
CA GLY A 109 -11.37 -19.53 8.77
C GLY A 109 -11.33 -18.72 7.48
N GLY A 110 -12.40 -18.75 6.68
CA GLY A 110 -12.50 -17.98 5.44
C GLY A 110 -12.51 -16.47 5.67
N VAL A 111 -13.22 -15.97 6.68
CA VAL A 111 -13.22 -14.54 7.02
C VAL A 111 -11.84 -14.08 7.52
N LEU A 112 -11.19 -14.87 8.38
CA LEU A 112 -9.83 -14.57 8.84
C LEU A 112 -8.84 -14.57 7.68
N GLY A 113 -8.88 -15.60 6.84
CA GLY A 113 -8.05 -15.69 5.65
C GLY A 113 -8.30 -14.56 4.65
N LEU A 114 -9.55 -14.12 4.47
CA LEU A 114 -9.90 -12.96 3.66
C LEU A 114 -9.25 -11.68 4.20
N ALA A 115 -9.37 -11.43 5.51
CA ALA A 115 -8.82 -10.24 6.15
C ALA A 115 -7.28 -10.22 6.06
N GLU A 116 -6.62 -11.31 6.48
CA GLU A 116 -5.17 -11.44 6.41
C GLU A 116 -4.65 -11.37 4.97
N GLY A 117 -5.34 -12.05 4.06
CA GLY A 117 -5.05 -12.01 2.63
C GLY A 117 -5.16 -10.60 2.06
N TYR A 118 -6.16 -9.82 2.46
CA TYR A 118 -6.30 -8.43 2.01
C TYR A 118 -5.13 -7.57 2.48
N ALA A 119 -4.78 -7.62 3.77
CA ALA A 119 -3.68 -6.84 4.32
C ALA A 119 -2.34 -7.21 3.68
N LEU A 120 -2.08 -8.51 3.49
CA LEU A 120 -0.91 -8.98 2.77
C LEU A 120 -0.88 -8.44 1.33
N GLY A 121 -2.04 -8.48 0.67
CA GLY A 121 -2.26 -7.95 -0.68
C GLY A 121 -1.94 -6.46 -0.82
N VAL A 122 -2.44 -5.64 0.11
CA VAL A 122 -2.14 -4.20 0.16
C VAL A 122 -0.64 -3.97 0.32
N TRP A 123 0.01 -4.70 1.24
CA TRP A 123 1.44 -4.54 1.49
C TRP A 123 2.29 -4.87 0.26
N TRP A 124 2.15 -6.08 -0.33
CA TRP A 124 2.98 -6.44 -1.49
C TRP A 124 2.59 -5.64 -2.75
N GLY A 125 1.30 -5.27 -2.88
CA GLY A 125 0.82 -4.41 -3.95
C GLY A 125 1.47 -3.03 -3.91
N GLY A 126 1.54 -2.42 -2.72
CA GLY A 126 2.22 -1.14 -2.52
C GLY A 126 3.73 -1.24 -2.71
N GLU A 127 4.37 -2.32 -2.24
CA GLU A 127 5.82 -2.55 -2.44
C GLU A 127 6.18 -2.70 -3.92
N SER A 128 5.32 -3.39 -4.70
CA SER A 128 5.54 -3.62 -6.13
C SER A 128 5.60 -2.35 -7.00
N VAL A 129 5.12 -1.22 -6.46
CA VAL A 129 5.08 0.08 -7.14
C VAL A 129 5.94 1.14 -6.43
N GLY A 130 6.89 0.71 -5.60
CA GLY A 130 7.88 1.57 -4.94
C GLY A 130 7.39 2.20 -3.63
N GLY A 131 6.37 1.64 -3.00
CA GLY A 131 6.02 1.98 -1.62
C GLY A 131 6.93 1.28 -0.61
N ASP A 132 7.28 1.98 0.46
CA ASP A 132 8.10 1.43 1.57
C ASP A 132 7.26 1.24 2.84
N GLY A 133 5.97 0.93 2.70
CA GLY A 133 5.08 0.69 3.85
C GLY A 133 5.36 -0.66 4.52
N SER A 134 5.04 -0.78 5.80
CA SER A 134 5.29 -1.99 6.58
C SER A 134 4.06 -2.91 6.64
N LEU A 135 4.30 -4.23 6.47
CA LEU A 135 3.27 -5.25 6.63
C LEU A 135 2.64 -5.22 8.02
N LEU A 136 3.46 -5.03 9.06
CA LEU A 136 2.99 -4.99 10.44
C LEU A 136 2.02 -3.83 10.67
N ALA A 137 2.32 -2.62 10.18
CA ALA A 137 1.39 -1.49 10.30
C ALA A 137 0.11 -1.72 9.50
N THR A 138 0.19 -2.37 8.34
CA THR A 138 -0.98 -2.74 7.52
C THR A 138 -1.91 -3.71 8.26
N LEU A 139 -1.35 -4.72 8.92
CA LEU A 139 -2.10 -5.66 9.75
C LEU A 139 -2.68 -4.97 11.00
N LEU A 140 -1.87 -4.19 11.72
CA LEU A 140 -2.31 -3.45 12.90
C LEU A 140 -3.42 -2.45 12.57
N GLY A 141 -3.27 -1.69 11.49
CA GLY A 141 -4.31 -0.77 11.02
C GLY A 141 -5.61 -1.50 10.72
N GLY A 142 -5.56 -2.64 10.01
CA GLY A 142 -6.75 -3.46 9.73
C GLY A 142 -7.41 -3.99 11.00
N THR A 143 -6.62 -4.57 11.92
CA THR A 143 -7.15 -5.09 13.20
C THR A 143 -7.76 -4.00 14.07
N LEU A 144 -7.14 -2.80 14.14
CA LEU A 144 -7.71 -1.65 14.87
C LEU A 144 -9.01 -1.16 14.23
N GLY A 145 -9.08 -1.12 12.90
CA GLY A 145 -10.31 -0.78 12.18
C GLY A 145 -11.45 -1.75 12.48
N ALA A 146 -11.17 -3.06 12.43
CA ALA A 146 -12.14 -4.09 12.78
C ALA A 146 -12.55 -4.04 14.25
N ALA A 147 -11.60 -3.87 15.17
CA ALA A 147 -11.86 -3.79 16.61
C ALA A 147 -12.71 -2.56 16.97
N LEU A 148 -12.43 -1.40 16.37
CA LEU A 148 -13.22 -0.20 16.55
C LEU A 148 -14.65 -0.39 16.05
N SER A 149 -14.82 -1.01 14.87
CA SER A 149 -16.14 -1.33 14.34
C SER A 149 -16.91 -2.29 15.24
N PHE A 150 -16.25 -3.35 15.72
CA PHE A 150 -16.83 -4.30 16.66
C PHE A 150 -17.31 -3.59 17.95
N ALA A 151 -16.47 -2.74 18.54
CA ALA A 151 -16.79 -2.00 19.75
C ALA A 151 -17.99 -1.05 19.55
N LEU A 152 -18.05 -0.36 18.41
CA LEU A 152 -19.16 0.54 18.08
C LEU A 152 -20.48 -0.22 17.87
N LEU A 153 -20.44 -1.36 17.19
CA LEU A 153 -21.64 -2.19 16.96
C LEU A 153 -22.15 -2.81 18.26
N PHE A 154 -21.23 -3.32 19.07
CA PHE A 154 -21.54 -3.86 20.38
C PHE A 154 -22.25 -2.82 21.27
N ALA A 155 -21.74 -1.58 21.26
CA ALA A 155 -22.35 -0.47 22.00
C ALA A 155 -23.71 -0.03 21.43
N ALA A 156 -23.92 -0.14 20.11
CA ALA A 156 -25.09 0.41 19.45
C ALA A 156 -26.30 -0.54 19.38
N GLN A 157 -26.11 -1.84 19.15
CA GLN A 157 -27.21 -2.73 18.74
C GLN A 157 -27.23 -4.12 19.41
N GLY A 158 -26.25 -4.44 20.26
CA GLY A 158 -26.06 -5.83 20.71
C GLY A 158 -25.48 -6.73 19.60
N VAL A 159 -25.16 -7.99 19.93
CA VAL A 159 -24.37 -8.89 19.06
C VAL A 159 -25.22 -9.67 18.06
N ASP A 160 -26.26 -9.06 17.51
CA ASP A 160 -27.03 -9.71 16.44
C ASP A 160 -26.20 -9.79 15.14
N ALA A 161 -26.58 -10.70 14.24
CA ALA A 161 -25.81 -11.26 13.12
C ALA A 161 -25.16 -10.27 12.10
N GLY A 162 -25.28 -8.96 12.30
CA GLY A 162 -24.64 -7.92 11.49
C GLY A 162 -23.11 -7.90 11.57
N LEU A 163 -22.50 -8.52 12.58
CA LEU A 163 -21.06 -8.48 12.81
C LEU A 163 -20.21 -8.98 11.62
N TYR A 164 -20.69 -9.99 10.90
CA TYR A 164 -19.96 -10.57 9.77
C TYR A 164 -19.96 -9.66 8.53
N TYR A 165 -20.93 -8.75 8.41
CA TYR A 165 -21.06 -7.86 7.24
C TYR A 165 -20.37 -6.52 7.44
N THR A 166 -20.22 -6.09 8.69
CA THR A 166 -19.70 -4.76 9.02
C THR A 166 -18.20 -4.76 9.31
N ALA A 167 -17.62 -5.88 9.76
CA ALA A 167 -16.19 -5.99 10.05
C ALA A 167 -15.23 -5.86 8.84
N PRO A 168 -15.56 -6.30 7.61
CA PRO A 168 -14.61 -6.29 6.49
C PRO A 168 -14.22 -4.89 6.02
N LEU A 169 -15.18 -3.95 5.94
CA LEU A 169 -14.90 -2.60 5.41
C LEU A 169 -13.94 -1.80 6.31
N PRO A 170 -14.15 -1.73 7.64
CA PRO A 170 -13.22 -1.08 8.56
C PRO A 170 -11.84 -1.74 8.59
N PHE A 171 -11.78 -3.07 8.43
CA PHE A 171 -10.51 -3.76 8.28
C PHE A 171 -9.78 -3.31 7.01
N ILE A 172 -10.46 -3.30 5.87
CA ILE A 172 -9.91 -2.84 4.58
C ILE A 172 -9.36 -1.41 4.70
N VAL A 173 -10.18 -0.48 5.20
CA VAL A 173 -9.79 0.94 5.35
C VAL A 173 -8.63 1.06 6.33
N GLY A 174 -8.69 0.35 7.46
CA GLY A 174 -7.64 0.33 8.46
C GLY A 174 -6.31 -0.17 7.90
N SER A 175 -6.32 -1.19 7.04
CA SER A 175 -5.11 -1.72 6.41
C SER A 175 -4.44 -0.70 5.49
N HIS A 176 -5.21 0.01 4.66
CA HIS A 176 -4.67 1.10 3.82
C HIS A 176 -4.06 2.21 4.66
N LEU A 177 -4.78 2.68 5.69
CA LEU A 177 -4.28 3.72 6.59
C LEU A 177 -3.00 3.28 7.31
N GLY A 178 -2.96 2.03 7.78
CA GLY A 178 -1.79 1.46 8.42
C GLY A 178 -0.57 1.39 7.48
N TYR A 179 -0.79 0.96 6.24
CA TYR A 179 0.26 0.94 5.21
C TYR A 179 0.78 2.36 4.94
N GLU A 180 -0.11 3.31 4.66
CA GLU A 180 0.21 4.70 4.34
C GLU A 180 0.93 5.43 5.49
N PHE A 181 0.46 5.29 6.73
CA PHE A 181 1.10 5.93 7.89
C PHE A 181 2.48 5.36 8.22
N SER A 182 2.79 4.15 7.74
CA SER A 182 4.10 3.56 7.90
C SER A 182 5.08 3.90 6.77
N GLN A 183 4.62 4.55 5.70
CA GLN A 183 5.51 4.97 4.63
C GLN A 183 6.47 6.04 5.12
N ARG A 184 7.73 5.90 4.73
CA ARG A 184 8.71 6.97 4.92
C ARG A 184 8.34 8.14 4.00
N PRO A 185 8.38 9.39 4.50
CA PRO A 185 8.25 10.56 3.66
C PRO A 185 9.25 10.47 2.51
N SER A 186 8.79 10.62 1.27
CA SER A 186 9.70 10.68 0.13
C SER A 186 10.60 11.90 0.30
N PRO A 187 11.93 11.77 0.28
CA PRO A 187 12.83 12.93 0.37
C PRO A 187 12.62 13.91 -0.81
N GLU A 188 12.09 13.43 -1.93
CA GLU A 188 11.82 14.23 -3.13
C GLU A 188 10.53 15.07 -3.05
N ALA A 189 9.58 14.69 -2.19
CA ALA A 189 8.30 15.38 -2.05
C ALA A 189 8.30 16.39 -0.89
N SER A 190 9.47 16.72 -0.34
CA SER A 190 9.56 17.88 0.55
C SER A 190 9.45 19.13 -0.34
N SER A 191 8.21 19.58 -0.59
CA SER A 191 7.96 20.99 -0.89
C SER A 191 8.44 21.77 0.33
N GLY A 192 9.71 22.13 0.31
CA GLY A 192 10.45 22.58 1.47
C GLY A 192 10.87 24.01 1.26
N ILE A 193 10.54 24.87 2.22
CA ILE A 193 11.12 26.20 2.27
C ILE A 193 12.49 26.04 2.92
N GLN A 194 13.55 26.11 2.12
CA GLN A 194 14.93 26.11 2.61
C GLN A 194 15.39 27.56 2.80
N PRO A 195 15.97 27.93 3.96
CA PRO A 195 16.62 29.23 4.09
C PRO A 195 17.83 29.27 3.16
N VAL A 196 17.89 30.30 2.32
CA VAL A 196 19.01 30.55 1.42
C VAL A 196 19.74 31.79 1.92
N VAL A 197 21.00 31.62 2.31
CA VAL A 197 21.88 32.73 2.66
C VAL A 197 22.73 33.04 1.45
N SER A 198 22.71 34.29 0.97
CA SER A 198 23.61 34.76 -0.09
C SER A 198 24.46 35.91 0.41
N PHE A 199 25.76 35.88 0.08
CA PHE A 199 26.72 36.92 0.42
C PHE A 199 27.20 37.61 -0.85
N SER A 200 27.27 38.94 -0.82
CA SER A 200 27.84 39.76 -1.90
C SER A 200 28.79 40.81 -1.32
N SER A 201 29.62 41.42 -2.16
CA SER A 201 30.45 42.58 -1.77
C SER A 201 29.65 43.79 -1.29
N ARG A 202 28.32 43.81 -1.50
CA ARG A 202 27.40 44.86 -1.05
C ARG A 202 26.62 44.50 0.22
N GLY A 203 26.78 43.30 0.76
CA GLY A 203 26.09 42.83 1.96
C GLY A 203 25.57 41.39 1.86
N ALA A 204 24.95 40.92 2.95
CA ALA A 204 24.33 39.60 3.07
C ALA A 204 22.80 39.67 2.94
N LEU A 205 22.19 38.70 2.26
CA LEU A 205 20.75 38.53 2.13
C LEU A 205 20.35 37.15 2.66
N LEU A 206 19.35 37.13 3.55
CA LEU A 206 18.67 35.91 3.99
C LEU A 206 17.33 35.83 3.25
N GLY A 207 17.17 34.81 2.42
CA GLY A 207 15.95 34.53 1.68
C GLY A 207 15.37 33.17 2.04
N LEU A 208 14.17 32.92 1.56
CA LEU A 208 13.50 31.62 1.63
C LEU A 208 13.35 31.11 0.19
N GLY A 209 14.02 30.00 -0.12
CA GLY A 209 13.90 29.32 -1.42
C GLY A 209 12.99 28.12 -1.27
N GLY A 210 11.98 27.99 -2.14
CA GLY A 210 11.21 26.76 -2.23
C GLY A 210 11.90 25.75 -3.15
N ARG A 211 12.03 24.49 -2.71
CA ARG A 211 12.04 23.36 -3.65
C ARG A 211 10.58 23.02 -3.92
N PHE A 212 10.12 23.26 -5.15
CA PHE A 212 8.80 22.87 -5.64
C PHE A 212 8.96 21.82 -6.72
#